data_AF-W2JZ35-F1
#
_entry.id   AF-W2JZ35-F1
#
_cell.length_a   1.000
_cell.length_b   1.000
_cell.length_c   1.000
_cell.angle_alpha   90.00
_cell.angle_beta   90.00
_cell.angle_gamma   90.00
#
_symmetry.space_group_name_H-M   'P 1'
#
loop_
_entity.id
_entity.type
_entity.pdbx_description
1 polymer ?
#
loop_
_entity_poly.entity_id
_entity_poly.type
_entity_poly.pdbx_seq_one_letter_code
_entity_poly.pdbx_strand_id
1 'polypeptide(L)'
;MGVDKNNDEGKIMEKGATETPIQNMYSFWYIKRSTGNKAVSESYEKSIKGLGDFKTVQDFWRIYNHLVRPNDLPNTMDYHLFKTGIKPMWEDPANRRGGKWMVRLRKGIASRYWEDLVLAIIGEQFDVGNEICGAVISIRYNEDIISLWNRNADNNEACYRIRDTMRKVLNLPQFVALEYKRHDTSLNDNSSFRNTTLWRSDKNDGNSREGSSSGDRTSSGSRYSRGDKSSGHQRSAWGRDNKRSFYKSDSGDNGHHRNSRTNDDKGEGDH
;
A
#
# COMPACT_ATOMS: atom_id res chain seq x y z
N MET A 1 68.84 25.47 8.02
CA MET A 1 67.48 25.64 7.48
C MET A 1 67.05 24.31 6.88
N GLY A 2 66.15 23.60 7.52
CA GLY A 2 65.57 22.36 7.01
C GLY A 2 64.26 22.15 7.76
N VAL A 3 63.16 22.52 7.10
CA VAL A 3 61.83 22.68 7.68
C VAL A 3 61.22 21.30 7.98
N ASP A 4 60.81 21.09 9.23
CA ASP A 4 59.96 19.97 9.64
C ASP A 4 58.63 20.02 8.87
N LYS A 5 58.41 19.03 8.02
CA LYS A 5 57.12 18.82 7.36
C LYS A 5 56.21 18.06 8.32
N ASN A 6 55.40 18.81 9.07
CA ASN A 6 54.21 18.28 9.74
C ASN A 6 53.25 17.72 8.69
N ASN A 7 53.15 16.40 8.63
CA ASN A 7 52.13 15.69 7.86
C ASN A 7 50.87 15.62 8.73
N ASP A 8 50.10 16.72 8.74
CA ASP A 8 48.78 16.79 9.36
C ASP A 8 47.76 16.16 8.39
N GLU A 9 47.74 14.83 8.35
CA GLU A 9 46.64 14.09 7.75
C GLU A 9 45.41 14.31 8.64
N GLY A 10 44.57 15.26 8.21
CA GLY A 10 43.30 15.59 8.83
C GLY A 10 42.46 14.33 9.05
N LYS A 11 42.54 13.80 10.27
CA LYS A 11 41.67 12.74 10.77
C LYS A 11 40.27 13.31 10.80
N ILE A 12 39.46 13.01 9.78
CA ILE A 12 38.02 13.25 9.81
C ILE A 12 37.50 12.49 11.02
N MET A 13 37.25 13.20 12.11
CA MET A 13 36.60 12.63 13.27
C MET A 13 35.19 12.27 12.82
N GLU A 14 34.93 10.99 12.60
CA GLU A 14 33.56 10.48 12.60
C GLU A 14 32.97 10.85 13.97
N LYS A 15 32.25 11.97 14.02
CA LYS A 15 31.26 12.18 15.07
C LYS A 15 30.32 10.99 14.95
N GLY A 16 30.49 9.99 15.82
CA GLY A 16 29.60 8.84 15.89
C GLY A 16 28.17 9.36 15.86
N ALA A 17 27.47 9.10 14.77
CA ALA A 17 26.14 9.65 14.57
C ALA A 17 25.25 9.10 15.68
N THR A 18 24.78 9.97 16.57
CA THR A 18 23.81 9.58 17.60
C THR A 18 22.57 9.08 16.89
N GLU A 19 22.28 7.79 17.04
CA GLU A 19 21.10 7.19 16.41
C GLU A 19 19.82 7.84 16.95
N THR A 20 18.84 8.01 16.07
CA THR A 20 17.58 8.67 16.38
C THR A 20 16.56 7.59 16.76
N PRO A 21 16.16 7.47 18.04
CA PRO A 21 15.21 6.44 18.46
C PRO A 21 13.82 6.72 17.92
N ILE A 22 13.08 5.65 17.61
CA ILE A 22 11.66 5.71 17.26
C ILE A 22 10.79 5.21 18.41
N GLN A 23 9.53 5.66 18.46
CA GLN A 23 8.62 5.43 19.59
C GLN A 23 8.42 3.95 19.93
N ASN A 24 8.24 3.11 18.91
CA ASN A 24 8.03 1.67 19.04
C ASN A 24 9.17 0.89 18.36
N MET A 25 9.45 -0.33 18.83
CA MET A 25 10.32 -1.26 18.10
C MET A 25 9.47 -1.96 17.05
N TYR A 26 10.03 -2.18 15.86
CA TYR A 26 9.33 -2.83 14.76
C TYR A 26 10.17 -3.96 14.15
N SER A 27 9.47 -4.89 13.52
CA SER A 27 10.03 -6.07 12.86
C SER A 27 9.54 -6.14 11.42
N PHE A 28 10.46 -6.30 10.48
CA PHE A 28 10.13 -6.63 9.10
C PHE A 28 10.02 -8.15 8.90
N TRP A 29 9.06 -8.57 8.10
CA TRP A 29 8.87 -9.97 7.70
C TRP A 29 8.53 -10.05 6.22
N TYR A 30 8.78 -11.21 5.62
CA TYR A 30 8.21 -11.54 4.33
C TYR A 30 7.54 -12.91 4.33
N ILE A 31 6.57 -13.06 3.43
CA ILE A 31 5.88 -14.32 3.17
C ILE A 31 5.88 -14.57 1.67
N LYS A 32 6.24 -15.78 1.27
CA LYS A 32 6.01 -16.27 -0.08
C LYS A 32 4.81 -17.21 -0.05
N ARG A 33 3.69 -16.78 -0.62
CA ARG A 33 2.49 -17.62 -0.67
C ARG A 33 2.66 -18.71 -1.73
N SER A 34 2.35 -19.95 -1.35
CA SER A 34 2.26 -21.07 -2.27
C SER A 34 1.03 -20.91 -3.17
N THR A 35 1.22 -21.08 -4.48
CA THR A 35 0.14 -21.15 -5.47
C THR A 35 -0.50 -22.55 -5.41
N GLY A 36 -1.48 -22.73 -4.52
CA GLY A 36 -2.27 -23.97 -4.43
C GLY A 36 -3.37 -23.90 -3.37
N ASN A 37 -4.49 -24.60 -3.60
CA ASN A 37 -5.73 -24.59 -2.79
C ASN A 37 -5.62 -25.18 -1.35
N LYS A 38 -4.42 -25.26 -0.77
CA LYS A 38 -4.21 -25.81 0.58
C LYS A 38 -3.30 -24.91 1.40
N ALA A 39 -3.81 -23.75 1.81
CA ALA A 39 -3.20 -22.98 2.89
C ALA A 39 -3.84 -23.41 4.21
N VAL A 40 -3.32 -24.49 4.80
CA VAL A 40 -3.54 -24.84 6.21
C VAL A 40 -2.77 -23.83 7.05
N SER A 41 -3.36 -23.29 8.13
CA SER A 41 -2.76 -22.28 9.02
C SER A 41 -1.30 -22.63 9.44
N GLU A 42 -0.97 -23.91 9.64
CA GLU A 42 0.41 -24.39 9.90
C GLU A 42 1.42 -24.06 8.78
N SER A 43 0.99 -24.01 7.52
CA SER A 43 1.85 -23.63 6.40
C SER A 43 2.13 -22.13 6.38
N TYR A 44 1.23 -21.30 6.92
CA TYR A 44 1.38 -19.86 6.92
C TYR A 44 2.43 -19.43 7.94
N GLU A 45 2.34 -19.92 9.17
CA GLU A 45 3.35 -19.62 10.20
C GLU A 45 4.75 -20.13 9.79
N LYS A 46 4.86 -21.29 9.14
CA LYS A 46 6.16 -21.76 8.62
C LYS A 46 6.67 -20.94 7.42
N SER A 47 5.79 -20.24 6.72
CA SER A 47 6.16 -19.42 5.55
C SER A 47 6.58 -17.99 5.91
N ILE A 48 6.35 -17.56 7.14
CA ILE A 48 6.78 -16.24 7.61
C ILE A 48 8.27 -16.27 7.97
N LYS A 49 9.02 -15.33 7.39
CA LYS A 49 10.44 -15.18 7.67
C LYS A 49 10.73 -13.76 8.12
N GLY A 50 11.35 -13.65 9.30
CA GLY A 50 11.81 -12.36 9.83
C GLY A 50 13.01 -11.85 9.02
N LEU A 51 13.03 -10.55 8.76
CA LEU A 51 14.12 -9.85 8.09
C LEU A 51 14.99 -9.07 9.07
N GLY A 52 14.42 -8.65 10.20
CA GLY A 52 15.14 -7.98 11.27
C GLY A 52 14.24 -7.04 12.07
N ASP A 53 14.71 -6.71 13.27
CA ASP A 53 14.09 -5.76 14.16
C ASP A 53 14.88 -4.44 14.17
N PHE A 54 14.20 -3.33 14.45
CA PHE A 54 14.82 -2.02 14.56
C PHE A 54 14.12 -1.12 15.58
N LYS A 55 14.91 -0.25 16.22
CA LYS A 55 14.43 0.73 17.21
C LYS A 55 14.92 2.15 16.94
N THR A 56 15.69 2.35 15.87
CA THR A 56 16.19 3.66 15.42
C THR A 56 15.88 3.90 13.95
N VAL A 57 15.89 5.17 13.53
CA VAL A 57 15.70 5.57 12.13
C VAL A 57 16.82 5.01 11.26
N GLN A 58 18.05 4.97 11.79
CA GLN A 58 19.23 4.45 11.12
C GLN A 58 19.09 2.94 10.87
N ASP A 59 18.66 2.17 11.88
CA ASP A 59 18.42 0.73 11.73
C ASP A 59 17.30 0.44 10.72
N PHE A 60 16.24 1.25 10.72
CA PHE A 60 15.20 1.16 9.70
C PHE A 60 15.81 1.25 8.30
N TRP A 61 16.64 2.27 8.03
CA TRP A 61 17.27 2.45 6.72
C TRP A 61 18.32 1.37 6.42
N ARG A 62 19.03 0.84 7.42
CA ARG A 62 19.96 -0.31 7.25
C ARG A 62 19.22 -1.53 6.70
N ILE A 63 18.01 -1.81 7.18
CA ILE A 63 17.19 -2.92 6.65
C ILE A 63 16.53 -2.52 5.33
N TYR A 64 15.81 -1.41 5.31
CA TYR A 64 14.92 -1.03 4.21
C TYR A 64 15.67 -0.80 2.88
N ASN A 65 16.88 -0.23 2.92
CA ASN A 65 17.70 0.00 1.71
C ASN A 65 18.17 -1.30 1.03
N HIS A 66 18.16 -2.43 1.74
CA HIS A 66 18.55 -3.73 1.20
C HIS A 66 17.34 -4.60 0.83
N LEU A 67 16.11 -4.09 0.98
CA LEU A 67 14.91 -4.79 0.53
C LEU A 67 14.71 -4.60 -0.98
N VAL A 68 14.30 -5.67 -1.64
CA VAL A 68 13.77 -5.58 -3.02
C VAL A 68 12.52 -4.71 -2.97
N ARG A 69 12.41 -3.74 -3.88
CA ARG A 69 11.26 -2.84 -3.89
C ARG A 69 9.97 -3.62 -4.21
N PRO A 70 8.81 -3.26 -3.62
CA PRO A 70 7.57 -3.99 -3.82
C PRO A 70 7.18 -4.24 -5.29
N ASN A 71 7.41 -3.27 -6.18
CA ASN A 71 7.15 -3.41 -7.62
C ASN A 71 8.00 -4.49 -8.30
N ASP A 72 9.18 -4.80 -7.74
CA ASP A 72 10.15 -5.75 -8.32
C ASP A 72 10.06 -7.14 -7.66
N LEU A 73 9.18 -7.30 -6.68
CA LEU A 73 8.93 -8.59 -6.06
C LEU A 73 8.13 -9.52 -6.98
N PRO A 74 8.39 -10.83 -6.92
CA PRO A 74 7.50 -11.83 -7.49
C PRO A 74 6.05 -11.67 -7.01
N ASN A 75 5.11 -11.93 -7.90
CA ASN A 75 3.72 -12.11 -7.52
C ASN A 75 3.61 -13.19 -6.42
N THR A 76 2.63 -13.02 -5.53
CA THR A 76 2.38 -13.87 -4.35
C THR A 76 3.31 -13.65 -3.15
N MET A 77 4.17 -12.63 -3.21
CA MET A 77 4.92 -12.18 -2.03
C MET A 77 4.15 -11.13 -1.23
N ASP A 78 4.36 -11.17 0.08
CA ASP A 78 3.90 -10.17 1.03
C ASP A 78 5.10 -9.66 1.85
N TYR A 79 5.19 -8.35 2.07
CA TYR A 79 6.01 -7.77 3.15
C TYR A 79 5.12 -7.32 4.29
N HIS A 80 5.63 -7.46 5.50
CA HIS A 80 4.95 -7.06 6.72
C HIS A 80 5.90 -6.20 7.56
N LEU A 81 5.38 -5.10 8.11
CA LEU A 81 6.05 -4.30 9.13
C LEU A 81 5.14 -4.24 10.34
N PHE A 82 5.52 -4.87 11.45
CA PHE A 82 4.69 -4.93 12.66
C PHE A 82 5.49 -4.48 13.88
N LYS A 83 4.81 -3.93 14.88
CA LYS A 83 5.43 -3.68 16.19
C LYS A 83 5.99 -4.99 16.72
N THR A 84 7.21 -4.94 17.27
CA THR A 84 7.87 -6.14 17.81
C THR A 84 7.01 -6.77 18.90
N GLY A 85 6.93 -8.11 18.88
CA GLY A 85 6.04 -8.88 19.75
C GLY A 85 4.61 -9.07 19.22
N ILE A 86 4.26 -8.48 18.07
CA ILE A 86 3.00 -8.75 17.37
C ILE A 86 3.30 -9.54 16.09
N LYS A 87 2.85 -10.79 16.02
CA LYS A 87 2.93 -11.57 14.79
C LYS A 87 1.91 -11.04 13.77
N PRO A 88 2.23 -10.95 12.47
CA PRO A 88 1.30 -10.49 11.44
C PRO A 88 0.30 -11.58 11.03
N MET A 89 -0.43 -12.07 12.02
CA MET A 89 -1.41 -13.13 11.95
C MET A 89 -2.61 -12.76 12.81
N TRP A 90 -3.80 -13.20 12.41
CA TRP A 90 -5.05 -12.83 13.08
C TRP A 90 -5.21 -13.52 14.43
N GLU A 91 -4.52 -14.65 14.63
CA GLU A 91 -4.46 -15.43 15.87
C GLU A 91 -3.75 -14.66 17.00
N ASP A 92 -2.88 -13.71 16.65
CA ASP A 92 -2.15 -12.89 17.62
C ASP A 92 -3.15 -12.13 18.52
N PRO A 93 -2.97 -12.15 19.86
CA PRO A 93 -3.86 -11.47 20.79
C PRO A 93 -4.08 -9.97 20.48
N ALA A 94 -3.09 -9.31 19.90
CA ALA A 94 -3.19 -7.91 19.48
C ALA A 94 -4.06 -7.71 18.23
N ASN A 95 -4.18 -8.72 17.37
CA ASN A 95 -4.88 -8.62 16.08
C ASN A 95 -6.28 -9.23 16.10
N ARG A 96 -6.56 -10.19 16.99
CA ARG A 96 -7.79 -11.02 16.95
C ARG A 96 -9.12 -10.24 17.00
N ARG A 97 -9.16 -9.11 17.71
CA ARG A 97 -10.34 -8.20 17.79
C ARG A 97 -10.21 -6.99 16.88
N GLY A 98 -9.19 -6.99 16.05
CA GLY A 98 -8.81 -5.90 15.19
C GLY A 98 -9.47 -5.95 13.83
N GLY A 99 -8.95 -5.09 12.97
CA GLY A 99 -9.26 -5.11 11.55
C GLY A 99 -8.15 -4.44 10.77
N LYS A 100 -8.43 -4.19 9.49
CA LYS A 100 -7.47 -3.56 8.60
C LYS A 100 -8.16 -2.64 7.61
N TRP A 101 -7.53 -1.49 7.40
CA TRP A 101 -7.77 -0.62 6.26
C TRP A 101 -6.97 -1.10 5.07
N MET A 102 -7.54 -1.07 3.87
CA MET A 102 -6.95 -1.57 2.64
C MET A 102 -7.12 -0.56 1.51
N VAL A 103 -6.08 -0.46 0.67
CA VAL A 103 -6.13 0.27 -0.60
C VAL A 103 -5.62 -0.65 -1.70
N ARG A 104 -6.38 -0.72 -2.79
CA ARG A 104 -6.01 -1.42 -4.02
C ARG A 104 -5.29 -0.48 -4.98
N LEU A 105 -4.08 -0.85 -5.33
CA LEU A 105 -3.18 -0.10 -6.19
C LEU A 105 -3.05 -0.81 -7.53
N ARG A 106 -3.08 -0.05 -8.62
CA ARG A 106 -2.62 -0.56 -9.91
C ARG A 106 -1.13 -0.95 -9.83
N LYS A 107 -0.67 -1.80 -10.73
CA LYS A 107 0.75 -2.14 -10.83
C LYS A 107 1.63 -0.91 -11.07
N GLY A 108 2.86 -0.98 -10.56
CA GLY A 108 3.93 0.00 -10.81
C GLY A 108 3.98 1.19 -9.84
N ILE A 109 3.00 1.34 -8.94
CA ILE A 109 2.99 2.44 -7.95
C ILE A 109 3.19 1.95 -6.51
N ALA A 110 3.21 0.65 -6.27
CA ALA A 110 3.11 0.07 -4.94
C ALA A 110 4.32 0.41 -4.05
N SER A 111 5.53 0.47 -4.62
CA SER A 111 6.76 0.82 -3.89
C SER A 111 6.67 2.17 -3.18
N ARG A 112 6.14 3.20 -3.87
CA ARG A 112 6.03 4.56 -3.31
C ARG A 112 5.03 4.60 -2.15
N TYR A 113 3.85 4.04 -2.37
CA TYR A 113 2.80 3.99 -1.34
C TYR A 113 3.19 3.15 -0.13
N TRP A 114 3.97 2.09 -0.33
CA TRP A 114 4.52 1.31 0.76
C TRP A 114 5.51 2.10 1.60
N GLU A 115 6.45 2.79 0.94
CA GLU A 115 7.43 3.66 1.61
C GLU A 115 6.74 4.74 2.44
N ASP A 116 5.82 5.50 1.83
CA ASP A 116 5.07 6.57 2.51
C ASP A 116 4.29 6.01 3.72
N LEU A 117 3.68 4.82 3.59
CA LEU A 117 2.96 4.17 4.69
C LEU A 117 3.89 3.77 5.85
N VAL A 118 5.00 3.08 5.57
CA VAL A 118 5.91 2.62 6.64
C VAL A 118 6.58 3.80 7.35
N LEU A 119 6.94 4.85 6.62
CA LEU A 119 7.48 6.08 7.20
C LEU A 119 6.46 6.78 8.09
N ALA A 120 5.19 6.85 7.68
CA ALA A 120 4.12 7.41 8.50
C ALA A 120 3.88 6.61 9.79
N ILE A 121 4.06 5.28 9.75
CA ILE A 121 3.93 4.40 10.93
C ILE A 121 5.07 4.63 11.91
N ILE A 122 6.33 4.53 11.47
CA ILE A 122 7.49 4.65 12.37
C ILE A 122 7.67 6.09 12.87
N GLY A 123 7.17 7.07 12.12
CA GLY A 123 7.09 8.48 12.51
C GLY A 123 5.86 8.83 13.36
N GLU A 124 5.05 7.85 13.77
CA GLU A 124 3.89 7.99 14.64
C GLU A 124 2.84 9.04 14.16
N GLN A 125 2.64 9.15 12.84
CA GLN A 125 1.77 10.19 12.28
C GLN A 125 0.26 9.93 12.46
N PHE A 126 -0.12 8.72 12.88
CA PHE A 126 -1.52 8.32 13.00
C PHE A 126 -2.24 8.85 14.25
N ASP A 127 -1.50 9.22 15.30
CA ASP A 127 -2.03 9.79 16.54
C ASP A 127 -3.25 9.03 17.14
N VAL A 128 -3.13 7.70 17.21
CA VAL A 128 -4.16 6.79 17.75
C VAL A 128 -3.63 5.96 18.93
N GLY A 129 -2.64 6.50 19.64
CA GLY A 129 -1.95 5.79 20.72
C GLY A 129 -1.41 4.43 20.26
N ASN A 130 -1.75 3.36 20.96
CA ASN A 130 -1.24 2.03 20.65
C ASN A 130 -2.08 1.26 19.61
N GLU A 131 -3.08 1.85 18.95
CA GLU A 131 -4.01 1.11 18.08
C GLU A 131 -3.34 0.47 16.85
N ILE A 132 -2.28 1.06 16.29
CA ILE A 132 -1.58 0.47 15.14
C ILE A 132 -0.83 -0.80 15.57
N CYS A 133 -1.10 -1.92 14.87
CA CYS A 133 -0.34 -3.17 14.99
C CYS A 133 0.80 -3.22 13.98
N GLY A 134 0.52 -2.87 12.72
CA GLY A 134 1.47 -2.99 11.62
C GLY A 134 0.81 -2.81 10.26
N ALA A 135 1.61 -2.94 9.21
CA ALA A 135 1.18 -2.84 7.82
C ALA A 135 1.65 -4.02 6.98
N VAL A 136 0.92 -4.27 5.90
CA VAL A 136 1.19 -5.34 4.93
C VAL A 136 1.13 -4.75 3.53
N ILE A 137 2.10 -5.09 2.68
CA ILE A 137 1.95 -4.95 1.23
C ILE A 137 1.90 -6.32 0.60
N SER A 138 0.90 -6.53 -0.25
CA SER A 138 0.57 -7.79 -0.89
C SER A 138 0.66 -7.67 -2.39
N ILE A 139 1.67 -8.32 -2.99
CA ILE A 139 1.90 -8.30 -4.43
C ILE A 139 1.04 -9.38 -5.09
N ARG A 140 0.09 -8.99 -5.93
CA ARG A 140 -0.82 -9.92 -6.65
C ARG A 140 -0.73 -9.72 -8.14
N TYR A 141 -1.33 -10.62 -8.91
CA TYR A 141 -1.20 -10.61 -10.36
C TYR A 141 -1.79 -9.34 -11.00
N ASN A 142 -3.02 -8.97 -10.64
CA ASN A 142 -3.74 -7.85 -11.27
C ASN A 142 -3.52 -6.49 -10.60
N GLU A 143 -3.35 -6.49 -9.28
CA GLU A 143 -3.28 -5.29 -8.43
C GLU A 143 -2.39 -5.58 -7.23
N ASP A 144 -1.85 -4.54 -6.62
CA ASP A 144 -1.14 -4.67 -5.35
C ASP A 144 -2.01 -4.08 -4.24
N ILE A 145 -1.93 -4.63 -3.04
CA ILE A 145 -2.81 -4.24 -1.93
C ILE A 145 -1.95 -3.83 -0.75
N ILE A 146 -2.08 -2.59 -0.30
CA ILE A 146 -1.53 -2.15 0.99
C ILE A 146 -2.60 -2.26 2.06
N SER A 147 -2.24 -2.72 3.25
CA SER A 147 -3.12 -2.88 4.39
C SER A 147 -2.50 -2.31 5.65
N LEU A 148 -3.28 -1.61 6.47
CA LEU A 148 -2.87 -1.10 7.79
C LEU A 148 -3.76 -1.74 8.86
N TRP A 149 -3.16 -2.45 9.81
CA TRP A 149 -3.83 -3.27 10.81
C TRP A 149 -3.92 -2.52 12.13
N ASN A 150 -5.10 -2.56 12.76
CA ASN A 150 -5.37 -1.95 14.06
C ASN A 150 -5.90 -2.97 15.09
N ARG A 151 -5.67 -2.70 16.38
CA ARG A 151 -5.94 -3.62 17.49
C ARG A 151 -7.42 -3.85 17.77
N ASN A 152 -8.21 -2.79 17.72
CA ASN A 152 -9.62 -2.84 18.11
C ASN A 152 -10.54 -2.29 17.01
N ALA A 153 -11.27 -3.19 16.34
CA ALA A 153 -12.23 -2.80 15.32
C ALA A 153 -13.48 -2.10 15.89
N ASP A 154 -13.75 -2.22 17.19
CA ASP A 154 -14.87 -1.55 17.86
C ASP A 154 -14.52 -0.11 18.27
N ASN A 155 -13.25 0.30 18.20
CA ASN A 155 -12.81 1.66 18.46
C ASN A 155 -13.04 2.54 17.22
N ASN A 156 -14.29 2.97 17.01
CA ASN A 156 -14.69 3.74 15.83
C ASN A 156 -13.87 5.03 15.65
N GLU A 157 -13.56 5.72 16.74
CA GLU A 157 -12.76 6.96 16.68
C GLU A 157 -11.36 6.69 16.12
N ALA A 158 -10.67 5.68 16.65
CA ALA A 158 -9.37 5.28 16.12
C ALA A 158 -9.48 4.79 14.68
N CYS A 159 -10.49 3.98 14.35
CA CYS A 159 -10.71 3.49 12.98
C CYS A 159 -10.88 4.64 11.98
N TYR A 160 -11.66 5.67 12.31
CA TYR A 160 -11.85 6.84 11.43
C TYR A 160 -10.61 7.72 11.36
N ARG A 161 -9.92 7.95 12.49
CA ARG A 161 -8.65 8.70 12.48
C ARG A 161 -7.59 8.00 11.62
N ILE A 162 -7.49 6.67 11.71
CA ILE A 162 -6.59 5.87 10.87
C ILE A 162 -6.93 6.04 9.39
N ARG A 163 -8.21 5.94 9.01
CA ARG A 163 -8.66 6.14 7.63
C ARG A 163 -8.24 7.51 7.08
N ASP A 164 -8.53 8.56 7.83
CA ASP A 164 -8.33 9.95 7.40
C ASP A 164 -6.84 10.28 7.30
N THR A 165 -6.06 9.86 8.29
CA THR A 165 -4.60 10.00 8.24
C THR A 165 -4.00 9.17 7.10
N MET A 166 -4.42 7.92 6.91
CA MET A 166 -3.93 7.07 5.82
C MET A 166 -4.17 7.73 4.46
N ARG A 167 -5.36 8.32 4.24
CA ARG A 167 -5.65 9.09 3.02
C ARG A 167 -4.71 10.28 2.84
N LYS A 168 -4.44 11.02 3.92
CA LYS A 168 -3.59 12.21 3.92
C LYS A 168 -2.13 11.88 3.65
N VAL A 169 -1.52 10.97 4.41
CA VAL A 169 -0.08 10.66 4.34
C VAL A 169 0.30 9.98 3.02
N LEU A 170 -0.63 9.21 2.44
CA LEU A 170 -0.46 8.59 1.13
C LEU A 170 -0.86 9.52 -0.01
N ASN A 171 -1.38 10.71 0.27
CA ASN A 171 -1.91 11.63 -0.74
C ASN A 171 -2.88 10.93 -1.72
N LEU A 172 -3.81 10.12 -1.19
CA LEU A 172 -4.73 9.36 -2.01
C LEU A 172 -5.75 10.28 -2.68
N PRO A 173 -5.94 10.18 -4.02
CA PRO A 173 -7.03 10.88 -4.68
C PRO A 173 -8.39 10.54 -4.05
N GLN A 174 -9.32 11.50 -4.07
CA GLN A 174 -10.63 11.36 -3.42
C GLN A 174 -11.46 10.19 -3.98
N PHE A 175 -11.28 9.86 -5.26
CA PHE A 175 -11.97 8.73 -5.90
C PHE A 175 -11.44 7.36 -5.47
N VAL A 176 -10.26 7.30 -4.84
CA VAL A 176 -9.71 6.04 -4.33
C VAL A 176 -10.45 5.66 -3.06
N ALA A 177 -11.11 4.50 -3.11
CA ALA A 177 -11.80 3.93 -1.97
C ALA A 177 -10.80 3.35 -0.97
N LEU A 178 -11.08 3.59 0.31
CA LEU A 178 -10.46 2.88 1.43
C LEU A 178 -11.44 1.80 1.88
N GLU A 179 -10.94 0.61 2.13
CA GLU A 179 -11.77 -0.53 2.51
C GLU A 179 -11.42 -1.00 3.91
N TYR A 180 -12.42 -1.17 4.77
CA TYR A 180 -12.21 -1.74 6.09
C TYR A 180 -12.73 -3.17 6.16
N LYS A 181 -11.97 -4.05 6.79
CA LYS A 181 -12.44 -5.40 7.14
C LYS A 181 -11.94 -5.83 8.51
N ARG A 182 -12.85 -6.32 9.34
CA ARG A 182 -12.52 -6.94 10.62
C ARG A 182 -11.83 -8.29 10.41
N HIS A 183 -10.94 -8.67 11.31
CA HIS A 183 -10.24 -9.95 11.21
C HIS A 183 -11.18 -11.13 11.47
N ASP A 184 -12.09 -11.03 12.45
CA ASP A 184 -13.12 -12.04 12.74
C ASP A 184 -13.96 -12.42 11.50
N THR A 185 -14.37 -11.41 10.73
CA THR A 185 -15.19 -11.55 9.53
C THR A 185 -14.42 -12.22 8.41
N SER A 186 -13.12 -11.92 8.31
CA SER A 186 -12.21 -12.53 7.32
C SER A 186 -12.01 -14.03 7.56
N LEU A 187 -12.14 -14.48 8.80
CA LEU A 187 -12.03 -15.89 9.19
C LEU A 187 -13.29 -16.65 8.87
N ASN A 188 -14.44 -16.06 9.21
CA ASN A 188 -15.73 -16.68 8.97
C ASN A 188 -16.00 -16.88 7.47
N ASP A 189 -15.53 -15.97 6.61
CA ASP A 189 -15.73 -16.07 5.16
C ASP A 189 -14.51 -16.60 4.37
N ASN A 190 -13.43 -17.00 5.06
CA ASN A 190 -12.16 -17.42 4.48
C ASN A 190 -11.63 -16.45 3.40
N SER A 191 -11.86 -15.15 3.57
CA SER A 191 -11.45 -14.13 2.61
C SER A 191 -10.76 -12.95 3.27
N SER A 192 -9.53 -12.65 2.85
CA SER A 192 -8.83 -11.46 3.35
C SER A 192 -9.23 -10.16 2.63
N PHE A 193 -9.86 -10.24 1.45
CA PHE A 193 -10.02 -9.09 0.54
C PHE A 193 -11.42 -8.94 -0.06
N ARG A 194 -12.34 -9.88 0.16
CA ARG A 194 -13.74 -9.77 -0.28
C ARG A 194 -14.64 -9.34 0.88
N ASN A 195 -15.87 -8.91 0.58
CA ASN A 195 -16.87 -8.50 1.58
C ASN A 195 -16.37 -7.41 2.53
N THR A 196 -15.72 -6.38 1.97
CA THR A 196 -15.16 -5.25 2.70
C THR A 196 -16.15 -4.10 2.76
N THR A 197 -16.08 -3.30 3.82
CA THR A 197 -16.86 -2.05 3.90
C THR A 197 -16.13 -0.97 3.11
N LEU A 198 -16.75 -0.51 2.02
CA LEU A 198 -16.21 0.55 1.16
C LEU A 198 -16.46 1.92 1.77
N TRP A 199 -15.40 2.71 1.91
CA TRP A 199 -15.48 4.11 2.30
C TRP A 199 -15.02 4.98 1.13
N ARG A 200 -16.00 5.65 0.53
CA ARG A 200 -15.76 6.72 -0.44
C ARG A 200 -15.87 8.05 0.30
N SER A 201 -15.04 9.01 -0.09
CA SER A 201 -15.24 10.38 0.35
C SER A 201 -16.43 10.92 -0.43
N ASP A 202 -17.63 10.84 0.14
CA ASP A 202 -18.81 11.43 -0.47
C ASP A 202 -18.63 12.95 -0.53
N LYS A 203 -18.65 13.50 -1.73
CA LYS A 203 -19.05 14.88 -1.93
C LYS A 203 -20.51 14.86 -2.35
N ASN A 204 -21.31 15.60 -1.59
CA ASN A 204 -22.64 16.13 -1.86
C ASN A 204 -23.77 15.51 -1.03
N ASP A 205 -24.15 16.20 0.06
CA ASP A 205 -25.56 16.34 0.47
C ASP A 205 -25.69 17.55 1.42
N GLY A 206 -25.52 18.74 0.85
CA GLY A 206 -26.13 19.95 1.38
C GLY A 206 -27.55 20.05 0.83
N ASN A 207 -28.50 19.34 1.43
CA ASN A 207 -29.92 19.70 1.33
C ASN A 207 -30.70 19.12 2.52
N SER A 208 -30.59 19.79 3.67
CA SER A 208 -31.54 19.65 4.77
C SER A 208 -32.90 20.18 4.31
N ARG A 209 -33.85 19.27 4.04
CA ARG A 209 -35.28 19.59 4.06
C ARG A 209 -35.93 18.81 5.20
N GLU A 210 -36.25 19.56 6.24
CA GLU A 210 -37.16 19.17 7.30
C GLU A 210 -38.53 18.81 6.73
N GLY A 211 -39.12 17.74 7.24
CA GLY A 211 -40.49 17.32 6.96
C GLY A 211 -40.93 16.35 8.04
N SER A 212 -41.52 16.89 9.10
CA SER A 212 -42.16 16.15 10.20
C SER A 212 -43.54 15.62 9.80
N SER A 213 -43.85 14.37 10.20
CA SER A 213 -45.09 13.97 10.91
C SER A 213 -45.47 12.49 10.67
N SER A 214 -45.36 11.71 11.75
CA SER A 214 -46.32 10.75 12.33
C SER A 214 -47.22 9.87 11.42
N GLY A 215 -47.22 8.56 11.71
CA GLY A 215 -48.31 7.66 11.31
C GLY A 215 -48.03 6.17 11.53
N ASP A 216 -48.47 5.65 12.68
CA ASP A 216 -48.49 4.26 13.11
C ASP A 216 -49.38 3.35 12.23
N ARG A 217 -49.00 2.08 12.01
CA ARG A 217 -49.90 0.91 11.89
C ARG A 217 -49.18 -0.43 11.64
N THR A 218 -49.65 -1.40 12.39
CA THR A 218 -49.37 -2.84 12.41
C THR A 218 -49.85 -3.58 11.16
N SER A 219 -49.16 -4.67 10.77
CA SER A 219 -49.74 -6.01 10.50
C SER A 219 -48.79 -6.93 9.72
N SER A 220 -48.89 -8.21 10.09
CA SER A 220 -48.27 -9.44 9.60
C SER A 220 -48.25 -9.68 8.08
N GLY A 221 -47.24 -10.43 7.61
CA GLY A 221 -47.30 -11.13 6.32
C GLY A 221 -46.00 -11.80 5.89
N SER A 222 -45.90 -13.11 6.10
CA SER A 222 -44.86 -13.98 5.52
C SER A 222 -45.04 -14.14 4.01
N ARG A 223 -43.95 -14.04 3.23
CA ARG A 223 -43.76 -14.84 2.00
C ARG A 223 -42.33 -14.81 1.49
N TYR A 224 -41.81 -16.01 1.25
CA TYR A 224 -40.58 -16.31 0.52
C TYR A 224 -40.64 -15.85 -0.95
N SER A 225 -39.51 -15.40 -1.50
CA SER A 225 -38.84 -15.99 -2.68
C SER A 225 -38.12 -14.95 -3.54
N ARG A 226 -36.81 -15.21 -3.74
CA ARG A 226 -36.03 -15.20 -5.00
C ARG A 226 -34.68 -14.50 -4.83
N GLY A 227 -33.64 -15.32 -4.94
CA GLY A 227 -32.26 -14.90 -4.99
C GLY A 227 -31.95 -14.14 -6.27
N ASP A 228 -31.21 -13.05 -6.12
CA ASP A 228 -30.62 -12.32 -7.21
C ASP A 228 -29.11 -12.62 -7.25
N LYS A 229 -28.67 -13.23 -8.36
CA LYS A 229 -27.27 -13.49 -8.65
C LYS A 229 -26.69 -12.24 -9.32
N SER A 230 -26.13 -11.33 -8.54
CA SER A 230 -25.30 -10.27 -9.13
C SER A 230 -23.87 -10.80 -9.36
N SER A 231 -23.54 -10.99 -10.64
CA SER A 231 -22.19 -11.23 -11.11
C SER A 231 -21.36 -9.96 -10.93
N GLY A 232 -20.52 -9.91 -9.91
CA GLY A 232 -19.64 -8.77 -9.62
C GLY A 232 -18.56 -8.57 -10.68
N HIS A 233 -18.83 -7.76 -11.70
CA HIS A 233 -17.80 -7.11 -12.49
C HIS A 233 -17.29 -5.88 -11.73
N GLN A 234 -16.17 -6.03 -11.02
CA GLN A 234 -15.46 -4.89 -10.41
C GLN A 234 -14.86 -4.01 -11.52
N ARG A 235 -15.47 -2.85 -11.77
CA ARG A 235 -14.84 -1.78 -12.55
C ARG A 235 -13.71 -1.16 -11.72
N SER A 236 -12.50 -1.13 -12.28
CA SER A 236 -11.33 -0.50 -11.67
C SER A 236 -11.52 1.02 -11.58
N ALA A 237 -11.27 1.60 -10.40
CA ALA A 237 -11.39 3.04 -10.15
C ALA A 237 -10.31 3.89 -10.87
N TRP A 238 -9.37 3.26 -11.56
CA TRP A 238 -8.21 3.88 -12.19
C TRP A 238 -8.37 4.07 -13.71
N GLY A 239 -9.60 4.00 -14.23
CA GLY A 239 -9.88 3.99 -15.67
C GLY A 239 -10.25 5.34 -16.27
N ARG A 240 -9.32 5.84 -17.10
CA ARG A 240 -9.48 6.75 -18.26
C ARG A 240 -9.68 8.25 -17.97
N ASP A 241 -8.56 8.99 -17.97
CA ASP A 241 -8.54 10.36 -18.53
C ASP A 241 -7.18 10.73 -19.16
N ASN A 242 -7.30 11.11 -20.43
CA ASN A 242 -6.48 11.93 -21.31
C ASN A 242 -4.95 11.78 -21.39
N LYS A 243 -4.51 11.20 -22.53
CA LYS A 243 -3.25 11.57 -23.19
C LYS A 243 -3.32 13.04 -23.61
N ARG A 244 -2.61 13.94 -22.94
CA ARG A 244 -2.15 15.19 -23.54
C ARG A 244 -0.64 15.31 -23.39
N SER A 245 0.00 15.22 -24.56
CA SER A 245 1.41 15.48 -24.83
C SER A 245 1.82 16.85 -24.29
N PHE A 246 2.90 16.87 -23.51
CA PHE A 246 3.73 18.06 -23.28
C PHE A 246 5.19 17.62 -23.32
N TYR A 247 5.75 17.59 -24.54
CA TYR A 247 7.15 17.92 -24.75
C TYR A 247 7.19 19.00 -25.83
N LYS A 248 7.37 20.24 -25.39
CA LYS A 248 7.96 21.31 -26.20
C LYS A 248 9.46 21.25 -25.91
N SER A 249 10.26 20.95 -26.93
CA SER A 249 11.68 21.31 -26.95
C SER A 249 11.88 22.24 -28.14
N ASP A 250 12.20 23.47 -27.81
CA ASP A 250 12.60 24.55 -28.70
C ASP A 250 14.12 24.44 -28.90
N SER A 251 14.62 24.41 -30.14
CA SER A 251 16.01 24.73 -30.54
C SER A 251 16.17 24.64 -32.07
N GLY A 252 16.13 25.81 -32.72
CA GLY A 252 17.15 26.31 -33.67
C GLY A 252 17.57 25.48 -34.89
N ASP A 253 17.01 25.84 -36.04
CA ASP A 253 17.69 26.31 -37.27
C ASP A 253 19.14 25.84 -37.58
N ASN A 254 19.33 25.11 -38.70
CA ASN A 254 19.96 25.64 -39.94
C ASN A 254 20.18 24.53 -40.99
N GLY A 255 20.09 24.89 -42.28
CA GLY A 255 20.81 24.16 -43.35
C GLY A 255 20.00 23.66 -44.54
N HIS A 256 19.82 24.53 -45.53
CA HIS A 256 19.45 24.19 -46.90
C HIS A 256 20.49 23.29 -47.59
N HIS A 257 20.06 22.24 -48.31
CA HIS A 257 20.57 21.94 -49.65
C HIS A 257 19.63 21.06 -50.48
N ARG A 258 19.50 21.45 -51.77
CA ARG A 258 18.76 20.80 -52.85
C ARG A 258 19.61 19.77 -53.59
N ASN A 259 18.94 18.76 -54.15
CA ASN A 259 19.09 18.09 -55.48
C ASN A 259 18.98 16.56 -55.30
N SER A 260 18.02 15.85 -55.90
CA SER A 260 17.63 15.63 -57.31
C SER A 260 18.04 14.22 -57.75
N ARG A 261 17.05 13.41 -58.15
CA ARG A 261 17.05 12.30 -59.15
C ARG A 261 18.11 11.18 -58.93
N THR A 262 17.81 9.89 -59.03
CA THR A 262 17.24 9.16 -60.17
C THR A 262 16.66 7.80 -59.74
N ASN A 263 15.70 7.30 -60.52
CA ASN A 263 15.32 5.88 -60.61
C ASN A 263 16.45 5.06 -61.26
N ASP A 264 16.50 3.76 -60.95
CA ASP A 264 16.69 2.59 -61.84
C ASP A 264 16.90 1.36 -60.93
N ASP A 265 15.97 0.40 -60.85
CA ASP A 265 15.66 -0.73 -61.76
C ASP A 265 16.58 -1.95 -61.58
N LYS A 266 15.92 -3.07 -61.21
CA LYS A 266 16.22 -4.51 -61.41
C LYS A 266 17.51 -5.17 -60.92
N GLY A 267 17.33 -6.40 -60.43
CA GLY A 267 18.32 -7.47 -60.57
C GLY A 267 18.21 -8.58 -59.52
N GLU A 268 17.44 -9.62 -59.83
CA GLU A 268 17.48 -10.96 -59.22
C GLU A 268 18.88 -11.60 -59.36
N GLY A 269 19.18 -12.61 -58.54
CA GLY A 269 20.25 -13.58 -58.83
C GLY A 269 20.76 -14.37 -57.64
N ASP A 270 20.31 -15.61 -57.54
CA ASP A 270 20.78 -16.68 -56.64
C ASP A 270 22.30 -16.90 -56.67
N HIS A 271 22.87 -17.17 -55.49
CA HIS A 271 23.76 -18.32 -55.23
C HIS A 271 23.88 -18.59 -53.73
#